data_AF-A0A699TRD5-F1
#
_entry.id   AF-A0A699TRD5-F1
#
_cell.length_a   1.000
_cell.length_b   1.000
_cell.length_c   1.000
_cell.angle_alpha   90.00
_cell.angle_beta   90.00
_cell.angle_gamma   90.00
#
_symmetry.space_group_name_H-M   'P 1'
#
loop_
_entity.id
_entity.type
_entity.pdbx_description
1 polymer ?
#
loop_
_entity_poly.entity_id
_entity_poly.type
_entity_poly.pdbx_seq_one_letter_code
_entity_poly.pdbx_strand_id
1 'polypeptide(L)'
;IKREFSNARTPQQNGVAERRKRTLIEAARTMLSDAKLPVTFWAEAVNTACYVQNRVLVNKSQNKTPYQLFNGRAPAIGFLKPFFCHVMILNTLENLGKFEAKGDEGYFTGYSMSSKAFRVFNKRTRRVEENLHVEFLENKA
;
A
#
# COMPACT_ATOMS: atom_id res chain seq x y z
N ILE A 1 -13.60 18.12 18.69
CA ILE A 1 -13.55 16.63 18.71
C ILE A 1 -13.78 16.18 20.16
N LYS A 2 -14.87 15.48 20.46
CA LYS A 2 -15.12 14.88 21.78
C LYS A 2 -14.46 13.51 21.84
N ARG A 3 -13.70 13.21 22.91
CA ARG A 3 -13.06 11.90 23.11
C ARG A 3 -13.91 11.08 24.07
N GLU A 4 -14.19 9.83 23.69
CA GLU A 4 -14.87 8.85 24.53
C GLU A 4 -13.94 7.65 24.70
N PHE A 5 -13.77 7.18 25.93
CA PHE A 5 -12.84 6.12 26.27
C PHE A 5 -13.61 4.82 26.56
N SER A 6 -13.06 3.70 26.11
CA SER A 6 -13.54 2.38 26.54
C SER A 6 -13.21 2.16 28.02
N ASN A 7 -14.07 1.43 28.73
CA ASN A 7 -13.82 1.07 30.12
C ASN A 7 -12.58 0.18 30.23
N ALA A 8 -11.87 0.30 31.35
CA ALA A 8 -10.71 -0.54 31.62
C ALA A 8 -11.12 -2.01 31.65
N ARG A 9 -10.28 -2.89 31.05
CA ARG A 9 -10.47 -4.35 31.03
C ARG A 9 -11.73 -4.85 30.30
N THR A 10 -12.36 -4.05 29.45
CA THR A 10 -13.49 -4.47 28.59
C THR A 10 -13.11 -4.51 27.10
N PRO A 11 -12.29 -5.49 26.65
CA PRO A 11 -11.85 -5.58 25.25
C PRO A 11 -13.01 -5.79 24.26
N GLN A 12 -14.15 -6.31 24.73
CA GLN A 12 -15.36 -6.51 23.91
C GLN A 12 -15.87 -5.21 23.29
N GLN A 13 -15.70 -4.07 23.98
CA GLN A 13 -16.07 -2.76 23.46
C GLN A 13 -15.25 -2.38 22.21
N ASN A 14 -14.04 -2.92 22.07
CA ASN A 14 -13.14 -2.67 20.95
C ASN A 14 -13.18 -3.79 19.89
N GLY A 15 -14.13 -4.73 19.98
CA GLY A 15 -14.13 -5.94 19.16
C GLY A 15 -14.17 -5.69 17.64
N VAL A 16 -14.71 -4.57 17.18
CA VAL A 16 -14.64 -4.19 15.75
C VAL A 16 -13.22 -3.81 15.36
N ALA A 17 -12.56 -2.96 16.15
CA ALA A 17 -11.19 -2.53 15.90
C ALA A 17 -10.21 -3.70 15.99
N GLU A 18 -10.36 -4.58 16.99
CA GLU A 18 -9.51 -5.75 17.17
C GLU A 18 -9.61 -6.73 15.99
N ARG A 19 -10.84 -7.05 15.53
CA ARG A 19 -11.03 -7.91 14.36
C ARG A 19 -10.41 -7.33 13.10
N ARG A 20 -10.53 -6.01 12.89
CA ARG A 20 -9.89 -5.35 11.74
C ARG A 20 -8.39 -5.31 11.84
N LYS A 21 -7.83 -5.03 13.02
CA LYS A 21 -6.39 -5.11 13.25
C LYS A 21 -5.85 -6.51 12.94
N ARG A 22 -6.51 -7.57 13.40
CA ARG A 22 -6.12 -8.95 13.10
C ARG A 22 -6.11 -9.23 11.59
N THR A 23 -7.20 -8.86 10.90
CA THR A 23 -7.33 -9.06 9.44
C THR A 23 -6.22 -8.33 8.66
N LEU A 24 -5.85 -7.12 9.06
CA LEU A 24 -4.78 -6.36 8.42
C LEU A 24 -3.41 -6.99 8.64
N ILE A 25 -3.13 -7.44 9.86
CA ILE A 25 -1.86 -8.10 10.19
C ILE A 25 -1.72 -9.44 9.47
N GLU A 26 -2.79 -10.23 9.39
CA GLU A 26 -2.79 -11.49 8.64
C GLU A 26 -2.53 -11.25 7.15
N ALA A 27 -3.21 -10.28 6.53
CA ALA A 27 -2.97 -9.90 5.13
C ALA A 27 -1.52 -9.44 4.90
N ALA A 28 -0.99 -8.55 5.75
CA ALA A 28 0.39 -8.10 5.65
C ALA A 28 1.40 -9.25 5.78
N ARG A 29 1.16 -10.20 6.70
CA ARG A 29 1.99 -11.41 6.84
C ARG A 29 1.98 -12.26 5.57
N THR A 30 0.81 -12.46 4.96
CA THR A 30 0.72 -13.21 3.70
C THR A 30 1.48 -12.53 2.56
N MET A 31 1.37 -11.19 2.45
CA MET A 31 2.08 -10.41 1.43
C MET A 31 3.61 -10.47 1.59
N LEU A 32 4.10 -10.40 2.84
CA LEU A 32 5.53 -10.54 3.12
C LEU A 32 6.04 -11.94 2.83
N SER A 33 5.26 -12.97 3.18
CA SER A 33 5.63 -14.36 2.92
C SER A 33 5.69 -14.68 1.43
N ASP A 34 4.72 -14.18 0.65
CA ASP A 34 4.66 -14.35 -0.80
C ASP A 34 5.85 -13.67 -1.49
N ALA A 35 6.16 -12.42 -1.11
CA ALA A 35 7.29 -11.66 -1.63
C ALA A 35 8.66 -12.12 -1.08
N LYS A 36 8.70 -13.10 -0.16
CA LYS A 36 9.92 -13.58 0.54
C LYS A 36 10.72 -12.45 1.20
N LEU A 37 10.02 -11.54 1.86
CA LEU A 37 10.62 -10.36 2.48
C LEU A 37 10.83 -10.50 3.99
N PRO A 38 11.85 -9.81 4.52
CA PRO A 38 12.01 -9.68 5.96
C PRO A 38 10.89 -8.83 6.58
N VAL A 39 10.65 -9.05 7.87
CA VAL A 39 9.65 -8.32 8.67
C VAL A 39 9.92 -6.82 8.70
N THR A 40 11.12 -6.34 8.36
CA THR A 40 11.43 -4.90 8.30
C THR A 40 10.49 -4.10 7.40
N PHE A 41 9.90 -4.72 6.37
CA PHE A 41 8.93 -4.10 5.47
C PHE A 41 7.48 -4.14 5.98
N TRP A 42 7.24 -4.55 7.24
CA TRP A 42 5.89 -4.72 7.78
C TRP A 42 5.02 -3.47 7.65
N ALA A 43 5.57 -2.27 7.85
CA ALA A 43 4.80 -1.03 7.81
C ALA A 43 4.20 -0.80 6.42
N GLU A 44 4.99 -1.08 5.37
CA GLU A 44 4.59 -0.91 3.97
C GLU A 44 3.59 -1.99 3.54
N ALA A 45 3.79 -3.23 3.98
CA ALA A 45 2.85 -4.32 3.76
C ALA A 45 1.49 -4.02 4.41
N VAL A 46 1.49 -3.52 5.66
CA VAL A 46 0.25 -3.13 6.37
C VAL A 46 -0.45 -1.96 5.68
N ASN A 47 0.29 -0.94 5.25
CA ASN A 47 -0.27 0.21 4.53
C ASN A 47 -0.90 -0.22 3.21
N THR A 48 -0.23 -1.08 2.44
CA THR A 48 -0.74 -1.61 1.17
C THR A 48 -1.97 -2.49 1.39
N ALA A 49 -1.93 -3.39 2.37
CA ALA A 49 -3.08 -4.22 2.75
C ALA A 49 -4.29 -3.35 3.13
N CYS A 50 -4.08 -2.30 3.92
CA CYS A 50 -5.13 -1.35 4.30
C CYS A 50 -5.71 -0.63 3.06
N TYR A 51 -4.85 -0.16 2.17
CA TYR A 51 -5.26 0.53 0.95
C TYR A 51 -6.14 -0.35 0.05
N VAL A 52 -5.74 -1.60 -0.15
CA VAL A 52 -6.45 -2.60 -0.95
C VAL A 52 -7.77 -2.99 -0.29
N GLN A 53 -7.75 -3.34 1.00
CA GLN A 53 -8.95 -3.77 1.71
C GLN A 53 -10.03 -2.70 1.73
N ASN A 54 -9.67 -1.43 1.87
CA ASN A 54 -10.62 -0.32 1.84
C ASN A 54 -11.31 -0.13 0.48
N ARG A 55 -10.71 -0.63 -0.61
CA ARG A 55 -11.20 -0.45 -1.99
C ARG A 55 -11.79 -1.72 -2.61
N VAL A 56 -11.43 -2.89 -2.11
CA VAL A 56 -11.86 -4.18 -2.69
C VAL A 56 -12.89 -4.88 -1.81
N LEU A 57 -12.78 -4.80 -0.48
CA LEU A 57 -13.73 -5.49 0.38
C LEU A 57 -15.08 -4.79 0.37
N VAL A 58 -16.10 -5.52 -0.07
CA VAL A 58 -17.48 -5.03 -0.10
C VAL A 58 -18.18 -5.38 1.20
N ASN A 59 -18.84 -4.40 1.81
CA ASN A 59 -19.74 -4.66 2.92
C ASN A 59 -21.02 -5.30 2.41
N LYS A 60 -21.32 -6.52 2.87
CA LYS A 60 -22.51 -7.29 2.47
C LYS A 60 -23.83 -6.56 2.70
N SER A 61 -23.93 -5.74 3.75
CA SER A 61 -25.21 -5.05 4.06
C SER A 61 -25.53 -3.91 3.10
N GLN A 62 -24.52 -3.24 2.57
CA GLN A 62 -24.67 -2.03 1.77
C GLN A 62 -24.23 -2.21 0.32
N ASN A 63 -23.64 -3.37 -0.03
CA ASN A 63 -23.02 -3.67 -1.33
C ASN A 63 -22.07 -2.57 -1.81
N LYS A 64 -21.38 -1.92 -0.86
CA LYS A 64 -20.42 -0.84 -1.12
C LYS A 64 -19.11 -1.11 -0.38
N THR A 65 -18.02 -0.61 -0.95
CA THR A 65 -16.69 -0.64 -0.33
C THR A 65 -16.57 0.46 0.72
N PRO A 66 -15.71 0.31 1.75
CA PRO A 66 -15.42 1.39 2.70
C PRO A 66 -15.04 2.71 2.01
N TYR A 67 -14.26 2.64 0.92
CA TYR A 67 -13.90 3.80 0.12
C TYR A 67 -15.13 4.50 -0.50
N GLN A 68 -16.08 3.74 -1.07
CA GLN A 68 -17.33 4.29 -1.60
C GLN A 68 -18.20 4.91 -0.51
N LEU A 69 -18.27 4.27 0.66
CA LEU A 69 -19.06 4.77 1.78
C LEU A 69 -18.50 6.08 2.33
N PHE A 70 -17.18 6.22 2.37
CA PHE A 70 -16.51 7.40 2.90
C PHE A 70 -16.41 8.55 1.88
N ASN A 71 -16.07 8.26 0.63
CA ASN A 71 -15.81 9.29 -0.39
C ASN A 71 -16.97 9.52 -1.37
N GLY A 72 -18.02 8.70 -1.33
CA GLY A 72 -19.17 8.78 -2.25
C GLY A 72 -18.86 8.41 -3.71
N ARG A 73 -17.66 7.88 -4.00
CA ARG A 73 -17.19 7.56 -5.35
C ARG A 73 -16.66 6.13 -5.44
N ALA A 74 -16.84 5.47 -6.58
CA ALA A 74 -16.27 4.15 -6.81
C ALA A 74 -14.72 4.21 -6.85
N PRO A 75 -14.01 3.26 -6.21
CA PRO A 75 -12.57 3.21 -6.30
C PRO A 75 -12.13 2.75 -7.70
N ALA A 76 -11.05 3.34 -8.21
CA ALA A 76 -10.39 2.85 -9.41
C ALA A 76 -9.53 1.62 -9.07
N ILE A 77 -10.04 0.41 -9.37
CA ILE A 77 -9.38 -0.86 -9.02
C ILE A 77 -8.23 -1.19 -9.99
N GLY A 78 -8.29 -0.75 -11.25
CA GLY A 78 -7.23 -1.03 -12.25
C GLY A 78 -5.86 -0.41 -11.92
N PHE A 79 -5.78 0.45 -10.91
CA PHE A 79 -4.55 1.01 -10.38
C PHE A 79 -3.87 0.12 -9.33
N LEU A 80 -4.54 -0.96 -8.90
CA LEU A 80 -3.97 -1.89 -7.94
C LEU A 80 -2.86 -2.74 -8.58
N LYS A 81 -1.80 -2.95 -7.82
CA LYS A 81 -0.57 -3.60 -8.28
C LYS A 81 -0.10 -4.62 -7.23
N PRO A 82 0.46 -5.77 -7.63
CA PRO A 82 0.99 -6.76 -6.70
C PRO A 82 2.09 -6.14 -5.84
N PHE A 83 2.07 -6.46 -4.55
CA PHE A 83 3.08 -5.98 -3.62
C PHE A 83 4.46 -6.53 -3.99
N PHE A 84 5.47 -5.67 -3.89
CA PHE A 84 6.86 -6.00 -4.22
C PHE A 84 7.11 -6.44 -5.67
N CYS A 85 6.23 -6.04 -6.61
CA CYS A 85 6.50 -6.25 -8.03
C CYS A 85 7.69 -5.39 -8.51
N HIS A 86 8.39 -5.89 -9.53
CA HIS A 86 9.53 -5.22 -10.12
C HIS A 86 9.10 -3.99 -10.93
N VAL A 87 9.77 -2.86 -10.71
CA VAL A 87 9.42 -1.59 -11.35
C VAL A 87 10.65 -0.85 -11.84
N MET A 88 10.49 -0.09 -12.92
CA MET A 88 11.43 0.95 -13.33
C MET A 88 10.91 2.30 -12.87
N ILE A 89 11.74 3.05 -12.16
CA ILE A 89 11.46 4.37 -11.60
C ILE A 89 12.16 5.39 -12.49
N LEU A 90 11.43 6.36 -13.04
CA LEU A 90 12.07 7.45 -13.75
C LEU A 90 12.77 8.37 -12.74
N ASN A 91 14.09 8.51 -12.85
CA ASN A 91 14.87 9.42 -12.02
C ASN A 91 14.68 10.86 -12.54
N THR A 92 13.82 11.62 -11.85
CA THR A 92 13.56 13.04 -12.17
C THR A 92 14.31 14.01 -11.25
N LEU A 93 15.01 13.51 -10.23
CA LEU A 93 15.63 14.34 -9.19
C LEU A 93 17.09 14.69 -9.52
N GLU A 94 17.81 13.79 -10.18
CA GLU A 94 19.22 14.00 -10.53
C GLU A 94 19.35 14.63 -11.92
N ASN A 95 20.23 15.64 -12.03
CA ASN A 95 20.61 16.22 -13.32
C ASN A 95 21.51 15.23 -14.07
N LEU A 96 20.89 14.24 -14.70
CA LEU A 96 21.56 13.19 -15.45
C LEU A 96 22.21 13.76 -16.72
N GLY A 97 23.41 13.30 -17.02
CA GLY A 97 24.10 13.57 -18.28
C GLY A 97 23.31 13.03 -19.49
N LYS A 98 23.60 13.55 -20.69
CA LYS A 98 22.85 13.24 -21.93
C LYS A 98 22.73 11.73 -22.23
N PHE A 99 23.69 10.91 -21.78
CA PHE A 99 23.77 9.47 -22.02
C PHE A 99 23.61 8.61 -20.76
N GLU A 100 23.34 9.21 -19.60
CA GLU A 100 23.17 8.45 -18.36
C GLU A 100 21.78 7.77 -18.31
N ALA A 101 21.73 6.65 -17.61
CA ALA A 101 20.49 5.89 -17.44
C ALA A 101 19.48 6.71 -16.65
N LYS A 102 18.35 7.03 -17.28
CA LYS A 102 17.27 7.82 -16.65
C LYS A 102 16.34 7.02 -15.74
N GLY A 103 16.52 5.71 -15.68
CA GLY A 103 15.65 4.80 -14.94
C GLY A 103 16.42 4.06 -13.86
N ASP A 104 15.92 4.12 -12.63
CA ASP A 104 16.38 3.29 -11.52
C ASP A 104 15.50 2.04 -11.40
N GLU A 105 16.08 0.89 -11.11
CA GLU A 105 15.31 -0.30 -10.76
C GLU A 105 14.82 -0.23 -9.32
N GLY A 106 13.61 -0.72 -9.09
CA GLY A 106 13.02 -0.77 -7.77
C GLY A 106 11.95 -1.84 -7.60
N TYR A 107 11.35 -1.82 -6.41
CA TYR A 107 10.22 -2.66 -6.07
C TYR A 107 9.05 -1.81 -5.63
N PHE A 108 7.84 -2.18 -6.03
CA PHE A 108 6.63 -1.54 -5.56
C PHE A 108 6.38 -1.85 -4.09
N THR A 109 6.17 -0.82 -3.28
CA THR A 109 6.08 -0.95 -1.83
C THR A 109 4.72 -0.48 -1.30
N GLY A 110 3.99 0.33 -2.05
CA GLY A 110 2.63 0.72 -1.69
C GLY A 110 2.17 2.00 -2.37
N TYR A 111 1.16 2.63 -1.78
CA TYR A 111 0.54 3.84 -2.33
C TYR A 111 0.83 5.05 -1.44
N SER A 112 1.03 6.22 -2.05
CA SER A 112 1.08 7.47 -1.29
C SER A 112 -0.28 7.77 -0.66
N MET A 113 -0.26 8.31 0.56
CA MET A 113 -1.47 8.67 1.30
C MET A 113 -1.98 10.07 0.94
N SER A 114 -1.08 10.95 0.49
CA SER A 114 -1.36 12.37 0.23
C SER A 114 -1.44 12.69 -1.26
N SER A 115 -0.78 11.91 -2.11
CA SER A 115 -0.67 12.19 -3.54
C SER A 115 -1.06 10.98 -4.38
N LYS A 116 -1.34 11.22 -5.68
CA LYS A 116 -1.57 10.14 -6.65
C LYS A 116 -0.22 9.56 -7.10
N ALA A 117 0.59 9.06 -6.18
CA ALA A 117 1.91 8.50 -6.44
C ALA A 117 2.04 7.09 -5.83
N PHE A 118 3.01 6.34 -6.33
CA PHE A 118 3.40 5.05 -5.78
C PHE A 118 4.57 5.23 -4.82
N ARG A 119 4.58 4.45 -3.74
CA ARG A 119 5.75 4.25 -2.89
C ARG A 119 6.56 3.10 -3.47
N VAL A 120 7.81 3.37 -3.79
CA VAL A 120 8.71 2.42 -4.44
C VAL A 120 10.02 2.35 -3.67
N PHE A 121 10.53 1.14 -3.45
CA PHE A 121 11.86 0.92 -2.91
C PHE A 121 12.88 0.96 -4.05
N ASN A 122 13.71 1.99 -4.08
CA ASN A 122 14.76 2.15 -5.08
C ASN A 122 15.97 1.29 -4.69
N LYS A 123 16.41 0.39 -5.57
CA LYS A 123 17.56 -0.50 -5.31
C LYS A 123 18.88 0.26 -5.19
N ARG A 124 19.04 1.34 -5.95
CA ARG A 124 20.26 2.16 -5.99
C ARG A 124 20.44 2.93 -4.69
N THR A 125 19.42 3.66 -4.25
CA THR A 125 19.47 4.51 -3.05
C THR A 125 19.17 3.72 -1.76
N ARG A 126 18.57 2.52 -1.88
CA ARG A 126 18.07 1.68 -0.77
C ARG A 126 17.05 2.40 0.11
N ARG A 127 16.25 3.29 -0.49
CA ARG A 127 15.23 4.08 0.20
C ARG A 127 13.85 3.89 -0.44
N VAL A 128 12.82 4.10 0.36
CA VAL A 128 11.45 4.18 -0.13
C VAL A 128 11.18 5.62 -0.54
N GLU A 129 10.78 5.82 -1.78
CA GLU A 129 10.54 7.12 -2.40
C GLU A 129 9.11 7.14 -2.98
N GLU A 130 8.51 8.33 -3.05
CA GLU A 130 7.21 8.51 -3.69
C GLU A 130 7.41 9.00 -5.12
N ASN A 131 6.95 8.23 -6.11
CA ASN A 131 7.08 8.55 -7.52
C ASN A 131 5.79 8.28 -8.28
N LEU A 132 5.44 9.20 -9.18
CA LEU A 132 4.32 9.02 -10.13
C LEU A 132 4.76 8.25 -11.37
N HIS A 133 5.97 8.50 -11.85
CA HIS A 133 6.52 7.95 -13.09
C HIS A 133 7.18 6.60 -12.83
N VAL A 134 6.34 5.57 -12.68
CA VAL A 134 6.76 4.20 -12.41
C VAL A 134 6.20 3.27 -13.48
N GLU A 135 7.09 2.51 -14.12
CA GLU A 135 6.73 1.47 -15.08
C GLU A 135 6.77 0.10 -14.40
N PHE A 136 5.65 -0.63 -14.47
CA PHE A 136 5.50 -1.94 -13.83
C PHE A 136 5.89 -3.05 -14.79
N LEU A 137 6.88 -3.86 -14.41
CA LEU A 137 7.42 -4.94 -15.25
C LEU A 137 6.69 -6.27 -15.01
N GLU A 138 5.36 -6.24 -14.97
CA GLU A 138 4.49 -7.39 -14.66
C GLU A 138 4.47 -8.47 -15.76
N ASN A 139 4.97 -8.17 -16.96
CA ASN A 139 4.84 -9.01 -18.16
C ASN A 139 6.17 -9.42 -18.82
N LYS A 140 7.30 -9.39 -18.11
CA LYS A 140 8.56 -9.94 -18.63
C LYS A 140 8.82 -11.33 -18.03
N ALA A 141 8.05 -12.31 -18.50
CA ALA A 141 8.33 -13.73 -18.37
C ALA A 141 8.38 -14.34 -19.78
#